data_AF-A0A5J5F2W3-F1
#
_entry.id   AF-A0A5J5F2W3-F1
#
_cell.length_a   1.000
_cell.length_b   1.000
_cell.length_c   1.000
_cell.angle_alpha   90.00
_cell.angle_beta   90.00
_cell.angle_gamma   90.00
#
_symmetry.space_group_name_H-M   'P 1'
#
loop_
_entity.id
_entity.type
_entity.pdbx_description
1 polymer ?
#
loop_
_entity_poly.entity_id
_entity_poly.type
_entity_poly.pdbx_seq_one_letter_code
_entity_poly.pdbx_strand_id
1 'polypeptide(L)'
;MASYELPSGVLIVFLYDEPFGDLSSDVVIQQHLEVLGSFVSYYNANGRDTAGKSPSGAAAHAYPAAALVVSSLHHRSNHSAREQQHITAYVCSRIGWNLEPKRSNACVHIYSWNEQIDQGFSGYWIKNSNSNTFKSPIVGEKLQRALDNQRELPL
;
A
#
# COMPACT_ATOMS: atom_id res chain seq x y z
N MET A 1 -3.71 5.99 -12.82
CA MET A 1 -2.64 5.21 -12.15
C MET A 1 -1.38 6.05 -12.05
N ALA A 2 -0.65 5.99 -10.94
CA ALA A 2 0.59 6.73 -10.74
C ALA A 2 1.46 6.02 -9.71
N SER A 3 2.74 6.39 -9.66
CA SER A 3 3.65 5.99 -8.59
C SER A 3 4.35 7.19 -7.98
N TYR A 4 4.72 7.07 -6.71
CA TYR A 4 5.35 8.11 -5.91
C TYR A 4 6.47 7.50 -5.09
N GLU A 5 7.64 8.14 -5.04
CA GLU A 5 8.73 7.73 -4.17
C GLU A 5 8.68 8.54 -2.89
N LEU A 6 8.53 7.85 -1.74
CA LEU A 6 8.57 8.51 -0.44
C LEU A 6 9.99 8.97 -0.11
N PRO A 7 10.18 9.94 0.82
CA PRO A 7 11.52 10.36 1.25
C PRO A 7 12.36 9.22 1.85
N SER A 8 11.73 8.12 2.28
CA SER A 8 12.39 6.91 2.74
C SER A 8 12.96 6.02 1.61
N GLY A 9 12.73 6.37 0.34
CA GLY A 9 13.09 5.57 -0.83
C GLY A 9 12.15 4.37 -1.07
N VAL A 10 10.99 4.34 -0.40
CA VAL A 10 9.95 3.33 -0.64
C VAL A 10 9.01 3.81 -1.75
N LEU A 11 8.79 2.96 -2.74
CA LEU A 11 7.92 3.27 -3.87
C LEU A 11 6.46 2.90 -3.56
N ILE A 12 5.55 3.85 -3.72
CA ILE A 12 4.10 3.65 -3.63
C ILE A 12 3.53 3.59 -5.03
N VAL A 13 2.80 2.53 -5.36
CA VAL A 13 2.26 2.29 -6.70
C VAL A 13 0.75 2.11 -6.63
N PHE A 14 0.00 2.99 -7.28
CA PHE A 14 -1.47 2.93 -7.33
C PHE A 14 -1.95 2.24 -8.60
N LEU A 15 -2.62 1.08 -8.46
CA LEU A 15 -3.13 0.26 -9.59
C LEU A 15 -4.53 0.66 -10.09
N TYR A 16 -5.05 1.79 -9.64
CA TYR A 16 -6.32 2.34 -10.07
C TYR A 16 -6.11 3.71 -10.71
N ASP A 17 -7.06 4.07 -11.56
CA ASP A 17 -7.17 5.44 -12.02
C ASP A 17 -7.65 6.31 -10.86
N GLU A 18 -7.08 7.51 -10.76
CA GLU A 18 -7.35 8.45 -9.67
C GLU A 18 -8.85 8.79 -9.71
N PRO A 19 -9.66 8.31 -8.75
CA PRO A 19 -11.11 8.48 -8.79
C PRO A 19 -11.50 9.70 -7.94
N PHE A 20 -10.69 10.75 -7.98
CA PHE A 20 -10.97 11.99 -7.28
C PHE A 20 -11.70 12.87 -8.29
N GLY A 21 -13.02 13.01 -8.13
CA GLY A 21 -13.81 13.97 -8.91
C GLY A 21 -13.38 15.42 -8.65
N ASP A 22 -14.29 16.38 -8.86
CA ASP A 22 -14.04 17.84 -8.81
C ASP A 22 -13.47 18.42 -7.48
N LEU A 23 -13.19 17.60 -6.47
CA LEU A 23 -12.46 18.01 -5.27
C LEU A 23 -10.99 17.57 -5.40
N SER A 24 -10.15 18.53 -5.82
CA SER A 24 -8.67 18.50 -5.90
C SER A 24 -8.02 17.14 -5.67
N SER A 25 -7.71 16.43 -6.76
CA SER A 25 -6.98 15.15 -6.78
C SER A 25 -5.76 15.12 -5.85
N ASP A 26 -5.09 16.25 -5.70
CA ASP A 26 -3.81 16.35 -5.01
C ASP A 26 -3.96 16.24 -3.50
N VAL A 27 -5.01 16.84 -2.91
CA VAL A 27 -5.26 16.77 -1.46
C VAL A 27 -5.58 15.33 -1.04
N VAL A 28 -6.42 14.63 -1.81
CA VAL A 28 -6.79 13.26 -1.47
C VAL A 28 -5.61 12.31 -1.64
N ILE A 29 -4.81 12.49 -2.69
CA ILE A 29 -3.55 11.75 -2.87
C ILE A 29 -2.58 12.04 -1.73
N GLN A 30 -2.40 13.31 -1.33
CA GLN A 30 -1.54 13.70 -0.23
C GLN A 30 -1.93 12.98 1.07
N GLN A 31 -3.22 13.00 1.43
CA GLN A 31 -3.72 12.28 2.61
C GLN A 31 -3.45 10.77 2.55
N HIS A 32 -3.64 10.14 1.37
CA HIS A 32 -3.28 8.73 1.21
C HIS A 32 -1.78 8.48 1.36
N LEU A 33 -0.94 9.34 0.76
CA LEU A 33 0.50 9.22 0.85
C LEU A 33 1.01 9.43 2.30
N GLU A 34 0.40 10.32 3.07
CA GLU A 34 0.71 10.51 4.50
C GLU A 34 0.40 9.27 5.34
N VAL A 35 -0.78 8.66 5.13
CA VAL A 35 -1.16 7.41 5.79
C VAL A 35 -0.22 6.27 5.39
N LEU A 36 0.07 6.13 4.09
CA LEU A 36 0.96 5.09 3.58
C LEU A 36 2.41 5.30 4.04
N GLY A 37 2.89 6.53 4.10
CA GLY A 37 4.21 6.88 4.63
C GLY A 37 4.35 6.56 6.11
N SER A 38 3.33 6.90 6.91
CA SER A 38 3.26 6.56 8.33
C SER A 38 3.24 5.04 8.53
N PHE A 39 2.45 4.31 7.74
CA PHE A 39 2.43 2.86 7.73
C PHE A 39 3.81 2.28 7.38
N VAL A 40 4.47 2.74 6.31
CA VAL A 40 5.80 2.26 5.90
C VAL A 40 6.81 2.46 7.02
N SER A 41 6.82 3.64 7.65
CA SER A 41 7.69 3.94 8.79
C SER A 41 7.47 2.95 9.94
N TYR A 42 6.21 2.77 10.35
CA TYR A 42 5.85 1.87 11.45
C TYR A 42 6.14 0.39 11.12
N TYR A 43 5.83 -0.05 9.90
CA TYR A 43 6.10 -1.41 9.41
C TYR A 43 7.61 -1.69 9.35
N ASN A 44 8.40 -0.76 8.81
CA ASN A 44 9.87 -0.91 8.73
C ASN A 44 10.57 -0.75 10.07
N ALA A 45 9.95 -0.08 11.05
CA ALA A 45 10.34 -0.12 12.46
C ALA A 45 9.95 -1.44 13.17
N ASN A 46 9.41 -2.41 12.42
CA ASN A 46 8.93 -3.70 12.92
C ASN A 46 7.81 -3.57 13.97
N GLY A 47 7.00 -2.51 13.89
CA GLY A 47 5.82 -2.31 14.73
C GLY A 47 4.82 -3.45 14.56
N ARG A 48 4.08 -3.80 15.62
CA ARG A 48 3.13 -4.92 15.58
C ARG A 48 1.82 -4.51 14.89
N ASP A 49 1.23 -5.44 14.15
CA ASP A 49 -0.10 -5.30 13.57
C ASP A 49 -1.20 -5.37 14.66
N THR A 50 -2.47 -5.12 14.29
CA THR A 50 -3.61 -5.15 15.21
C THR A 50 -3.87 -6.51 15.85
N ALA A 51 -3.29 -7.60 15.30
CA ALA A 51 -3.31 -8.95 15.86
C ALA A 51 -2.04 -9.27 16.67
N GLY A 52 -1.17 -8.28 16.92
CA GLY A 52 0.06 -8.42 17.71
C GLY A 52 1.23 -9.04 16.96
N LYS A 53 1.14 -9.26 15.64
CA LYS A 53 2.17 -9.89 14.80
C LYS A 53 3.18 -8.85 14.32
N SER A 54 4.47 -9.15 14.40
CA SER A 54 5.52 -8.30 13.82
C SER A 54 5.78 -8.65 12.35
N PRO A 55 6.09 -7.66 11.48
CA PRO A 55 6.48 -7.86 10.09
C PRO A 55 7.63 -8.84 9.91
N SER A 56 8.69 -8.72 10.70
CA SER A 56 9.88 -9.56 10.60
C SER A 56 9.60 -11.05 10.85
N GLY A 57 8.53 -11.37 11.59
CA GLY A 57 8.12 -12.75 11.87
C GLY A 57 7.03 -13.23 10.92
N ALA A 58 5.93 -12.47 10.82
CA ALA A 58 4.74 -12.91 10.11
C ALA A 58 4.81 -12.68 8.59
N ALA A 59 5.64 -11.73 8.13
CA ALA A 59 5.76 -11.31 6.74
C ALA A 59 7.24 -11.13 6.33
N ALA A 60 8.12 -12.02 6.81
CA ALA A 60 9.57 -11.90 6.70
C ALA A 60 10.07 -11.64 5.26
N HIS A 61 9.43 -12.26 4.25
CA HIS A 61 9.81 -12.10 2.84
C HIS A 61 9.33 -10.78 2.20
N ALA A 62 8.48 -10.02 2.89
CA ALA A 62 8.04 -8.68 2.51
C ALA A 62 8.65 -7.58 3.41
N TYR A 63 9.46 -7.95 4.40
CA TYR A 63 10.10 -7.04 5.34
C TYR A 63 11.61 -6.92 5.06
N PRO A 64 12.22 -5.72 5.07
CA PRO A 64 11.55 -4.42 5.09
C PRO A 64 10.84 -4.13 3.75
N ALA A 65 9.84 -3.25 3.80
CA ALA A 65 9.13 -2.78 2.62
C ALA A 65 10.04 -1.89 1.77
N ALA A 66 10.14 -2.21 0.48
CA ALA A 66 10.80 -1.40 -0.55
C ALA A 66 9.80 -0.84 -1.56
N ALA A 67 8.66 -1.51 -1.75
CA ALA A 67 7.54 -0.98 -2.52
C ALA A 67 6.21 -1.43 -1.92
N LEU A 68 5.19 -0.59 -2.08
CA LEU A 68 3.78 -0.89 -1.79
C LEU A 68 2.98 -0.77 -3.07
N VAL A 69 2.25 -1.84 -3.40
CA VAL A 69 1.33 -1.86 -4.54
C VAL A 69 -0.09 -1.77 -3.99
N VAL A 70 -0.72 -0.61 -4.15
CA VAL A 70 -2.05 -0.31 -3.61
C VAL A 70 -3.11 -0.75 -4.63
N SER A 71 -3.92 -1.72 -4.24
CA SER A 71 -4.94 -2.32 -5.12
C SER A 71 -6.34 -1.76 -4.91
N SER A 72 -6.60 -1.15 -3.76
CA SER A 72 -7.89 -0.52 -3.46
C SER A 72 -7.70 0.65 -2.51
N LEU A 73 -8.41 1.75 -2.76
CA LEU A 73 -8.43 2.95 -1.92
C LEU A 73 -9.01 2.67 -0.53
N HIS A 74 -9.09 3.70 0.30
CA HIS A 74 -9.82 3.68 1.56
C HIS A 74 -11.29 3.25 1.33
N HIS A 75 -11.59 1.97 1.59
CA HIS A 75 -12.88 1.35 1.28
C HIS A 75 -13.28 0.35 2.38
N ARG A 76 -14.57 0.03 2.43
CA ARG A 76 -15.09 -1.10 3.22
C ARG A 76 -15.27 -2.30 2.29
N SER A 77 -14.69 -3.44 2.63
CA SER A 77 -14.82 -4.66 1.83
C SER A 77 -16.25 -5.21 1.89
N ASN A 78 -16.83 -5.51 0.73
CA ASN A 78 -18.13 -6.19 0.63
C ASN A 78 -18.10 -7.63 1.19
N HIS A 79 -16.91 -8.23 1.26
CA HIS A 79 -16.72 -9.59 1.78
C HIS A 79 -16.52 -9.63 3.30
N SER A 80 -16.21 -8.49 3.90
CA SER A 80 -15.99 -8.33 5.34
C SER A 80 -16.70 -7.07 5.83
N ALA A 81 -18.03 -7.03 5.74
CA ALA A 81 -18.79 -5.81 6.07
C ALA A 81 -18.56 -5.26 7.50
N ARG A 82 -18.11 -6.12 8.44
CA ARG A 82 -17.74 -5.75 9.81
C ARG A 82 -16.33 -5.19 9.95
N GLU A 83 -15.51 -5.33 8.93
CA GLU A 83 -14.17 -4.76 8.90
C GLU A 83 -14.25 -3.24 8.70
N GLN A 84 -13.39 -2.52 9.42
CA GLN A 84 -13.27 -1.07 9.28
C GLN A 84 -12.85 -0.70 7.85
N GLN A 85 -13.09 0.55 7.44
CA GLN A 85 -12.53 1.04 6.18
C GLN A 85 -11.01 0.97 6.21
N HIS A 86 -10.43 0.55 5.08
CA HIS A 86 -9.00 0.34 4.96
C HIS A 86 -8.52 0.52 3.53
N ILE A 87 -7.22 0.74 3.40
CA ILE A 87 -6.48 0.61 2.14
C ILE A 87 -5.97 -0.83 2.06
N THR A 88 -6.17 -1.48 0.91
CA THR A 88 -5.54 -2.78 0.63
C THR A 88 -4.27 -2.58 -0.17
N ALA A 89 -3.15 -3.05 0.37
CA ALA A 89 -1.85 -2.94 -0.26
C ALA A 89 -1.06 -4.25 -0.20
N TYR A 90 -0.25 -4.47 -1.23
CA TYR A 90 0.70 -5.57 -1.30
C TYR A 90 2.11 -5.05 -0.98
N VAL A 91 2.75 -5.66 0.01
CA VAL A 91 4.09 -5.28 0.46
C VAL A 91 5.14 -6.08 -0.28
N CYS A 92 6.10 -5.39 -0.89
CA CYS A 92 7.22 -5.97 -1.61
C CYS A 92 8.53 -5.60 -0.90
N SER A 93 9.34 -6.61 -0.58
CA SER A 93 10.74 -6.38 -0.23
C SER A 93 11.55 -6.00 -1.47
N ARG A 94 12.76 -5.48 -1.28
CA ARG A 94 13.65 -5.12 -2.40
C ARG A 94 13.94 -6.31 -3.33
N ILE A 95 14.16 -7.48 -2.75
CA ILE A 95 14.36 -8.72 -3.51
C ILE A 95 13.11 -9.04 -4.33
N GLY A 96 11.92 -9.02 -3.72
CA GLY A 96 10.67 -9.29 -4.43
C GLY A 96 10.35 -8.28 -5.54
N TRP A 97 10.69 -7.01 -5.32
CA TRP A 97 10.48 -5.93 -6.28
C TRP A 97 11.38 -6.01 -7.52
N ASN A 98 12.56 -6.60 -7.38
CA ASN A 98 13.56 -6.76 -8.44
C ASN A 98 13.39 -8.05 -9.26
N LEU A 99 12.38 -8.88 -8.97
CA LEU A 99 12.04 -10.06 -9.77
C LEU A 99 11.16 -9.68 -10.97
N GLU A 100 11.18 -10.54 -11.99
CA GLU A 100 10.26 -10.50 -13.14
C GLU A 100 9.50 -11.83 -13.25
N PRO A 101 8.17 -11.86 -13.04
CA PRO A 101 7.32 -10.75 -12.61
C PRO A 101 7.61 -10.31 -11.16
N LYS A 102 7.33 -9.04 -10.87
CA LYS A 102 7.43 -8.49 -9.51
C LYS A 102 6.62 -9.31 -8.51
N ARG A 103 7.13 -9.39 -7.27
CA ARG A 103 6.61 -10.28 -6.23
C ARG A 103 6.34 -9.54 -4.93
N SER A 104 5.11 -9.63 -4.46
CA SER A 104 4.74 -9.31 -3.08
C SER A 104 4.75 -10.57 -2.23
N ASN A 105 5.02 -10.41 -0.94
CA ASN A 105 4.98 -11.52 0.02
C ASN A 105 4.13 -11.18 1.26
N ALA A 106 3.32 -10.13 1.17
CA ALA A 106 2.27 -9.85 2.13
C ALA A 106 1.17 -9.00 1.49
N CYS A 107 -0.06 -9.24 1.91
CA CYS A 107 -1.20 -8.36 1.72
C CYS A 107 -1.57 -7.79 3.08
N VAL A 108 -1.70 -6.48 3.15
CA VAL A 108 -2.05 -5.74 4.37
C VAL A 108 -3.30 -4.91 4.16
N HIS A 109 -4.06 -4.79 5.23
CA HIS A 109 -5.10 -3.77 5.36
C HIS A 109 -4.56 -2.66 6.25
N ILE A 110 -4.59 -1.43 5.77
CA ILE A 110 -4.03 -0.26 6.45
C ILE A 110 -5.21 0.63 6.86
N TYR A 111 -5.29 0.94 8.15
CA TYR A 111 -6.41 1.65 8.76
C TYR A 111 -6.03 3.09 9.09
N SER A 112 -7.05 3.95 9.04
CA SER A 112 -6.96 5.35 9.45
C SER A 112 -7.79 5.59 10.70
N TRP A 113 -7.51 6.67 11.43
CA TRP A 113 -8.32 7.02 12.60
C TRP A 113 -9.77 7.33 12.21
N ASN A 114 -10.72 6.84 13.01
CA ASN A 114 -12.16 7.04 12.82
C ASN A 114 -12.70 6.68 11.43
N GLU A 115 -12.01 5.79 10.70
CA GLU A 115 -12.33 5.47 9.29
C GLU A 115 -12.33 6.71 8.39
N GLN A 116 -11.41 7.65 8.61
CA GLN A 116 -11.25 8.86 7.80
C GLN A 116 -9.78 9.01 7.40
N ILE A 117 -9.49 9.06 6.09
CA ILE A 117 -8.11 9.09 5.58
C ILE A 117 -7.35 10.35 6.02
N ASP A 118 -8.05 11.48 6.14
CA ASP A 118 -7.53 12.77 6.56
C ASP A 118 -7.17 12.84 8.06
N GLN A 119 -7.53 11.81 8.84
CA GLN A 119 -7.15 11.71 10.25
C GLN A 119 -5.88 10.88 10.49
N GLY A 120 -5.20 10.45 9.42
CA GLY A 120 -3.91 9.79 9.50
C GLY A 120 -3.98 8.32 9.91
N PHE A 121 -2.80 7.71 10.01
CA PHE A 121 -2.61 6.27 10.24
C PHE A 121 -2.96 5.85 11.68
N SER A 122 -3.78 4.80 11.83
CA SER A 122 -4.16 4.23 13.14
C SER A 122 -3.58 2.84 13.39
N GLY A 123 -3.32 2.07 12.34
CA GLY A 123 -2.77 0.73 12.46
C GLY A 123 -2.89 -0.06 11.16
N TYR A 124 -2.51 -1.33 11.20
CA TYR A 124 -2.62 -2.21 10.05
C TYR A 124 -2.83 -3.66 10.49
N TRP A 125 -3.27 -4.50 9.56
CA TRP A 125 -3.40 -5.94 9.74
C TRP A 125 -2.69 -6.69 8.62
N ILE A 126 -1.85 -7.68 8.98
CA ILE A 126 -1.26 -8.60 8.01
C ILE A 126 -2.32 -9.65 7.65
N LYS A 127 -3.08 -9.36 6.59
CA LYS A 127 -4.19 -10.21 6.13
C LYS A 127 -3.70 -11.58 5.68
N ASN A 128 -2.60 -11.61 4.92
CA ASN A 128 -1.87 -12.82 4.60
C ASN A 128 -0.40 -12.48 4.29
N SER A 129 0.46 -13.48 4.44
CA SER A 129 1.88 -13.42 4.06
C SER A 129 2.20 -14.40 2.92
N ASN A 130 1.17 -14.74 2.15
CA ASN A 130 1.34 -15.58 0.98
C ASN A 130 2.06 -14.79 -0.11
N SER A 131 2.86 -15.51 -0.87
CA SER A 131 3.53 -14.91 -2.01
C SER A 131 2.55 -14.69 -3.16
N ASN A 132 2.49 -13.46 -3.66
CA ASN A 132 1.72 -13.08 -4.84
C ASN A 132 2.65 -12.50 -5.89
N THR A 133 2.62 -13.08 -7.09
CA THR A 133 3.31 -12.51 -8.25
C THR A 133 2.33 -11.69 -9.07
N PHE A 134 2.78 -10.54 -9.55
CA PHE A 134 1.98 -9.66 -10.43
C PHE A 134 2.02 -10.15 -11.88
N LYS A 135 1.69 -11.43 -12.10
CA LYS A 135 1.77 -12.12 -13.41
C LYS A 135 0.54 -11.96 -14.29
N SER A 136 -0.57 -11.46 -13.73
CA SER A 136 -1.79 -11.22 -14.50
C SER A 136 -1.50 -10.15 -15.55
N PRO A 137 -1.78 -10.36 -16.85
CA PRO A 137 -1.52 -9.37 -17.90
C PRO A 137 -2.10 -7.99 -17.56
N ILE A 138 -3.35 -7.95 -17.09
CA ILE A 138 -4.03 -6.72 -16.68
C ILE A 138 -3.29 -6.03 -15.52
N VAL A 139 -2.82 -6.79 -14.53
CA VAL A 139 -2.09 -6.23 -13.39
C VAL A 139 -0.71 -5.74 -13.82
N GLY A 140 -0.03 -6.48 -14.69
CA GLY A 140 1.26 -6.09 -15.27
C GLY A 140 1.17 -4.79 -16.07
N GLU A 141 0.14 -4.65 -16.92
CA GLU A 141 -0.12 -3.40 -17.66
C GLU A 141 -0.38 -2.22 -16.73
N LYS A 142 -1.22 -2.40 -15.70
CA LYS A 142 -1.52 -1.35 -14.72
C LYS A 142 -0.30 -0.94 -13.92
N LEU A 143 0.50 -1.92 -13.51
CA LEU A 143 1.75 -1.72 -12.81
C LEU A 143 2.73 -0.92 -13.67
N GLN A 144 2.94 -1.33 -14.92
CA GLN A 144 3.83 -0.62 -15.84
C GLN A 144 3.36 0.82 -16.08
N ARG A 145 2.06 1.04 -16.34
CA ARG A 145 1.50 2.40 -16.49
C ARG A 145 1.70 3.27 -15.26
N ALA A 146 1.56 2.72 -14.06
CA ALA A 146 1.81 3.45 -12.83
C ALA A 146 3.29 3.83 -12.67
N LEU A 147 4.21 2.96 -13.08
CA LEU A 147 5.66 3.23 -13.05
C LEU A 147 6.08 4.24 -14.12
N ASP A 148 5.50 4.16 -15.32
CA ASP A 148 5.75 5.14 -16.39
C ASP A 148 5.19 6.53 -16.05
N ASN A 149 4.20 6.60 -15.16
CA ASN A 149 3.64 7.84 -14.61
C ASN A 149 4.11 8.04 -13.15
N GLN A 150 5.42 7.97 -12.92
CA GLN A 150 6.00 8.38 -11.65
C GLN A 150 5.88 9.90 -11.48
N ARG A 151 5.35 10.34 -10.34
CA ARG A 151 5.09 11.74 -10.01
C ARG A 151 5.87 12.18 -8.79
N GLU A 152 6.06 13.49 -8.69
CA GLU A 152 6.57 14.11 -7.47
C GLU A 152 5.52 14.06 -6.36
N LEU A 153 5.96 14.09 -5.11
CA LEU A 153 5.06 14.19 -3.97
C LEU A 153 4.34 15.55 -4.01
N PRO A 154 3.02 15.62 -3.75
CA PRO A 154 2.35 16.89 -3.58
C PRO A 154 2.97 17.65 -2.40
N LEU A 155 3.24 18.95 -2.61
CA LEU A 155 3.83 19.86 -1.63
C LEU A 155 2.84 20.26 -0.52
#